data_AF-A0A2N0UJF9-F1
#
_entry.id   AF-A0A2N0UJF9-F1
#
_cell.length_a   1.000
_cell.length_b   1.000
_cell.length_c   1.000
_cell.angle_alpha   90.00
_cell.angle_beta   90.00
_cell.angle_gamma   90.00
#
_symmetry.space_group_name_H-M   'P 1'
#
loop_
_entity.id
_entity.type
_entity.pdbx_description
1 polymer ?
#
loop_
_entity_poly.entity_id
_entity_poly.type
_entity_poly.pdbx_seq_one_letter_code
_entity_poly.pdbx_strand_id
1 'polypeptide(L)' 'MENNAYCNQSIMCSVTNCKHHNSTKDYCSLEAIKVGTHEANPTVCQCTDCQSFEAKCSCK' A
#
# COMPACT_ATOMS: atom_id res chain seq x y z
N MET A 1 -8.36 -4.66 16.26
CA MET A 1 -7.84 -5.38 15.08
C MET A 1 -8.65 -4.91 13.89
N GLU A 2 -8.09 -4.03 13.06
CA GLU A 2 -8.73 -3.69 11.78
C GLU A 2 -8.70 -4.95 10.92
N ASN A 3 -9.87 -5.54 10.72
CA ASN A 3 -9.99 -6.79 9.97
C ASN A 3 -9.93 -6.44 8.49
N ASN A 4 -8.73 -6.51 7.91
CA ASN A 4 -8.46 -6.12 6.54
C ASN A 4 -8.88 -7.23 5.54
N ALA A 5 -10.11 -7.71 5.70
CA ALA A 5 -10.66 -8.86 4.98
C ALA A 5 -10.99 -8.52 3.52
N TYR A 6 -11.29 -7.25 3.24
CA TYR A 6 -11.51 -6.78 1.88
C TYR A 6 -10.21 -6.79 1.07
N CYS A 7 -10.30 -7.20 -0.19
CA CYS A 7 -9.18 -7.43 -1.09
C CYS A 7 -9.50 -6.75 -2.41
N ASN A 8 -8.91 -5.57 -2.64
CA ASN A 8 -9.02 -4.89 -3.92
C ASN A 8 -8.06 -5.54 -4.93
N GLN A 9 -8.59 -6.39 -5.81
CA GLN A 9 -7.79 -7.13 -6.80
C GLN A 9 -7.14 -6.23 -7.86
N SER A 10 -7.54 -4.96 -7.94
CA SER A 10 -6.94 -3.96 -8.83
C SER A 10 -5.71 -3.28 -8.23
N ILE A 11 -5.45 -3.47 -6.93
CA ILE A 11 -4.33 -2.83 -6.22
C ILE A 11 -3.49 -3.90 -5.54
N MET A 12 -2.50 -4.43 -6.26
CA MET A 12 -1.55 -5.39 -5.69
C MET A 12 -0.67 -4.71 -4.64
N CYS A 13 -0.48 -5.36 -3.50
CA CYS A 13 0.36 -4.85 -2.42
C CYS A 13 1.09 -6.02 -1.77
N SER A 14 2.38 -6.17 -2.05
CA SER A 14 3.27 -7.16 -1.43
C SER A 14 3.91 -6.66 -0.13
N VAL A 15 3.69 -5.40 0.24
CA VAL A 15 4.29 -4.80 1.44
C VAL A 15 3.53 -5.27 2.68
N THR A 16 3.98 -6.36 3.29
CA THR A 16 3.30 -7.00 4.42
C THR A 16 3.18 -6.10 5.66
N ASN A 17 4.06 -5.10 5.81
CA ASN A 17 4.00 -4.11 6.88
C ASN A 17 3.08 -2.91 6.56
N CYS A 18 2.45 -2.87 5.39
CA CYS A 18 1.41 -1.89 5.08
C CYS A 18 0.15 -2.20 5.90
N LYS A 19 -0.39 -1.21 6.60
CA LYS A 19 -1.63 -1.29 7.39
C LYS A 19 -2.82 -1.76 6.54
N HIS A 20 -2.80 -1.42 5.25
CA HIS A 20 -3.84 -1.78 4.28
C HIS A 20 -3.53 -3.06 3.50
N HIS A 21 -2.46 -3.79 3.82
CA HIS A 21 -2.20 -5.10 3.21
C HIS A 21 -3.26 -6.11 3.64
N ASN A 22 -3.89 -6.79 2.69
CA ASN A 22 -4.86 -7.83 2.96
C ASN A 22 -4.20 -8.98 3.73
N SER A 23 -4.88 -9.51 4.74
CA SER A 23 -4.28 -10.49 5.66
C SER A 23 -3.96 -11.85 5.03
N THR A 24 -4.46 -12.14 3.82
CA THR A 24 -4.38 -13.48 3.21
C THR A 24 -3.84 -13.48 1.78
N LYS A 25 -3.81 -12.33 1.11
CA LYS A 25 -3.40 -12.19 -0.29
C LYS A 25 -2.59 -10.91 -0.47
N ASP A 26 -1.72 -10.88 -1.48
CA ASP A 26 -0.86 -9.73 -1.78
C ASP A 26 -1.61 -8.57 -2.47
N TYR A 27 -2.68 -8.09 -1.84
CA TYR A 27 -3.49 -6.98 -2.32
C TYR A 27 -3.70 -5.93 -1.23
N CYS A 28 -3.96 -4.71 -1.66
CA CYS A 28 -4.40 -3.64 -0.79
C CYS A 28 -5.91 -3.78 -0.52
N SER A 29 -6.36 -3.29 0.61
CA SER A 29 -7.79 -3.17 0.94
C SER A 29 -8.36 -1.79 0.66
N LEU A 30 -7.55 -0.82 0.24
CA LEU A 30 -8.05 0.48 -0.16
C LEU A 30 -8.81 0.35 -1.49
N GLU A 31 -9.89 1.10 -1.65
CA GLU A 31 -10.57 1.23 -2.95
C GLU A 31 -9.74 2.02 -3.96
N ALA A 32 -8.91 2.95 -3.48
CA ALA A 32 -8.04 3.78 -4.28
C ALA A 32 -6.72 4.06 -3.55
N ILE A 33 -5.64 4.25 -4.31
CA ILE A 33 -4.35 4.70 -3.80
C ILE A 33 -3.92 5.97 -4.51
N LYS A 34 -3.07 6.74 -3.84
CA LYS A 34 -2.35 7.85 -4.46
C LYS A 34 -0.93 7.41 -4.76
N VAL A 35 -0.56 7.40 -6.05
CA VAL A 35 0.84 7.29 -6.47
C VAL A 35 1.41 8.70 -6.58
N GLY A 36 2.62 8.90 -6.06
CA GLY A 36 3.33 10.17 -6.15
C GLY A 36 4.82 9.95 -6.38
N THR A 37 5.56 11.04 -6.39
CA THR A 37 7.02 11.08 -6.56
C THR A 37 7.58 12.17 -5.66
N HIS A 38 8.85 12.04 -5.26
CA HIS A 38 9.59 13.09 -4.56
C HIS A 38 10.50 13.90 -5.50
N GLU A 39 10.50 13.56 -6.79
CA GLU A 39 11.26 14.23 -7.86
C GLU A 39 10.33 14.92 -8.85
N ALA A 40 10.80 15.99 -9.52
CA ALA A 40 9.99 16.74 -10.47
C ALA A 40 9.65 15.97 -11.77
N ASN A 41 10.51 15.06 -12.20
CA ASN A 41 10.34 14.25 -13.43
C ASN A 41 10.85 12.81 -13.21
N PRO A 42 10.08 11.93 -12.57
CA PRO A 42 10.49 10.54 -12.34
C PRO A 42 10.56 9.77 -13.66
N THR A 43 11.69 9.12 -13.93
CA THR A 43 11.89 8.31 -15.15
C THR A 43 12.02 6.81 -14.87
N VAL A 44 12.08 6.43 -13.59
CA VAL A 44 12.18 5.04 -13.14
C VAL A 44 11.15 4.75 -12.06
N CYS A 45 10.63 3.53 -12.00
CA CYS A 45 9.54 3.16 -11.07
C CYS A 45 9.91 3.36 -9.59
N GLN A 46 11.20 3.25 -9.25
CA GLN A 46 11.71 3.42 -7.90
C GLN A 46 11.55 4.85 -7.36
N CYS A 47 11.33 5.83 -8.25
CA CYS A 47 11.04 7.22 -7.87
C CYS A 47 9.54 7.46 -7.65
N THR A 48 8.69 6.46 -7.91
CA THR A 48 7.25 6.52 -7.67
C THR A 48 6.86 5.74 -6.41
N ASP A 49 6.21 6.43 -5.48
CA ASP A 49 5.84 5.91 -4.17
C ASP A 49 4.32 5.80 -4.02
N CYS A 50 3.86 4.79 -3.28
CA CYS A 50 2.48 4.75 -2.80
C CYS A 50 2.33 5.71 -1.61
N GLN A 51 1.78 6.91 -1.85
CA GLN A 51 1.53 7.93 -0.83
C GLN A 51 0.37 7.58 0.11
N SER A 52 -0.37 6.50 -0.16
CA SER A 52 -1.38 5.94 0.74
C SER A 52 -0.80 4.89 1.70
N PHE A 53 0.52 4.69 1.71
CA PHE A 53 1.16 3.76 2.62
C PHE A 53 1.10 4.27 4.07
N GLU A 54 0.50 3.46 4.94
CA GLU A 54 0.61 3.57 6.39
C GLU A 54 1.32 2.32 6.91
N ALA A 55 2.34 2.48 7.75
CA ALA A 55 2.96 1.35 8.43
C ALA A 55 1.98 0.78 9.47
N LYS A 56 1.90 -0.55 9.60
CA LYS A 56 1.25 -1.19 10.75
C LYS A 56 1.93 -0.67 12.02
N CYS A 57 1.16 -0.15 12.99
CA CYS A 57 1.78 0.23 14.26
C CYS A 57 2.39 -1.03 14.90
N SER A 58 3.70 -0.99 15.14
CA SER A 58 4.42 -1.95 15.98
C SER A 58 4.30 -1.60 17.46
N CYS A 59 3.12 -1.14 17.87
CA CYS A 59 2.75 -0.90 19.26
C CYS A 59 2.78 -2.27 19.98
N LYS A 60 3.91 -2.64 20.60
CA LYS A 60 4.00 -3.74 21.57
C LYS A 60 3.37 -3.35 22.89
#